data_AF-A0A919R9L0-F1
#
_entry.id   AF-A0A919R9L0-F1
#
_cell.length_a   1.000
_cell.length_b   1.000
_cell.length_c   1.000
_cell.angle_alpha   90.00
_cell.angle_beta   90.00
_cell.angle_gamma   90.00
#
_symmetry.space_group_name_H-M   'P 1'
#
loop_
_entity.id
_entity.type
_entity.pdbx_description
1 polymer ?
#
loop_
_entity_poly.entity_id
_entity_poly.type
_entity_poly.pdbx_seq_one_letter_code
_entity_poly.pdbx_strand_id
1 'polypeptide(L)'
;MTDSLSVAVAVKKPVSVLGAGFMMSREVKALCERTGLGARAMYFRGRCGVLGDVDADVVTASMVFFPADGVRSAWEEGASLPAAEAAAGYAWACQEWGRRNYGAFPDAERLAELVGIVVNNADVVGVPLFAGWRAMPLPDDPPARLAQLMHTLRELRGGLHAVAVVSSGLAPLLATLSAYHEGAPAGHREGTAMAHFAGWPEPYPDVTPDVLALRAKVEELTGTLMAPAFDALDAKEAAELMDILGRIPIS
;
A
#
# COMPACT_ATOMS: atom_id res chain seq x y z
N MET A 1 15.46 24.51 0.28
CA MET A 1 15.87 23.13 0.57
C MET A 1 14.59 22.33 0.69
N THR A 2 14.51 21.19 0.02
CA THR A 2 13.35 20.29 0.16
C THR A 2 13.41 19.66 1.55
N ASP A 3 12.44 19.96 2.39
CA ASP A 3 12.29 19.28 3.68
C ASP A 3 11.51 17.96 3.52
N SER A 4 11.66 17.05 4.48
CA SER A 4 11.10 15.69 4.40
C SER A 4 9.56 15.65 4.37
N LEU A 5 8.88 16.65 4.94
CA LEU A 5 7.42 16.75 4.84
C LEU A 5 7.01 17.10 3.42
N SER A 6 7.70 18.06 2.79
CA SER A 6 7.49 18.39 1.37
C SER A 6 7.71 17.17 0.47
N VAL A 7 8.74 16.34 0.73
CA VAL A 7 8.94 15.07 0.01
C VAL A 7 7.76 14.12 0.23
N ALA A 8 7.39 13.87 1.48
CA ALA A 8 6.30 12.95 1.83
C ALA A 8 4.97 13.32 1.17
N VAL A 9 4.67 14.62 1.09
CA VAL A 9 3.48 15.14 0.39
C VAL A 9 3.61 14.93 -1.11
N ALA A 10 4.74 15.28 -1.72
CA ALA A 10 4.95 15.18 -3.17
C ALA A 10 4.87 13.72 -3.66
N VAL A 11 5.41 12.77 -2.91
CA VAL A 11 5.45 11.35 -3.31
C VAL A 11 4.18 10.57 -2.95
N LYS A 12 3.21 11.18 -2.25
CA LYS A 12 1.95 10.52 -1.86
C LYS A 12 1.28 9.78 -3.01
N LYS A 13 1.05 10.48 -4.13
CA LYS A 13 0.36 9.93 -5.29
C LYS A 13 1.15 8.80 -5.96
N PRO A 14 2.42 9.00 -6.36
CA PRO A 14 3.21 7.93 -6.97
C PRO A 14 3.35 6.71 -6.06
N VAL A 15 3.60 6.89 -4.76
CA VAL A 15 3.67 5.76 -3.80
C VAL A 15 2.36 4.97 -3.79
N SER A 16 1.22 5.67 -3.71
CA SER A 16 -0.08 5.02 -3.63
C SER A 16 -0.41 4.25 -4.92
N VAL A 17 -0.20 4.84 -6.09
CA VAL A 17 -0.57 4.22 -7.37
C VAL A 17 0.41 3.12 -7.78
N LEU A 18 1.71 3.42 -7.78
CA LEU A 18 2.74 2.47 -8.24
C LEU A 18 2.83 1.27 -7.28
N GLY A 19 2.75 1.50 -5.97
CA GLY A 19 2.80 0.43 -4.97
C GLY A 19 1.55 -0.48 -4.94
N ALA A 20 0.45 -0.08 -5.59
CA ALA A 20 -0.75 -0.90 -5.76
C ALA A 20 -0.93 -1.47 -7.17
N GLY A 21 -0.10 -1.06 -8.14
CA GLY A 21 -0.33 -1.32 -9.57
C GLY A 21 -0.38 -2.80 -9.97
N PHE A 22 0.26 -3.69 -9.19
CA PHE A 22 0.23 -5.13 -9.46
C PHE A 22 -1.00 -5.85 -8.89
N MET A 23 -1.74 -5.26 -7.93
CA MET A 23 -2.69 -5.99 -7.09
C MET A 23 -3.91 -6.55 -7.84
N MET A 24 -4.24 -6.00 -9.02
CA MET A 24 -5.27 -6.51 -9.94
C MET A 24 -4.70 -6.91 -11.30
N SER A 25 -3.38 -7.16 -11.36
CA SER A 25 -2.69 -7.49 -12.60
C SER A 25 -2.94 -8.92 -13.08
N ARG A 26 -2.53 -9.18 -14.32
CA ARG A 26 -2.53 -10.54 -14.89
C ARG A 26 -1.61 -11.48 -14.12
N GLU A 27 -0.56 -10.97 -13.47
CA GLU A 27 0.37 -11.76 -12.66
C GLU A 27 -0.32 -12.27 -11.38
N VAL A 28 -1.13 -11.44 -10.71
CA VAL A 28 -1.97 -11.88 -9.58
C VAL A 28 -3.07 -12.83 -10.05
N LYS A 29 -3.68 -12.58 -11.21
CA LYS A 29 -4.66 -13.52 -11.79
C LYS A 29 -4.06 -14.91 -12.03
N ALA A 30 -2.86 -14.97 -12.61
CA ALA A 30 -2.15 -16.23 -12.83
C ALA A 30 -1.79 -16.91 -11.49
N LEU A 31 -1.44 -16.14 -10.45
CA LEU A 31 -1.22 -16.68 -9.11
C LEU A 31 -2.50 -17.30 -8.52
N CYS A 32 -3.65 -16.65 -8.67
CA CYS A 32 -4.95 -17.22 -8.28
C CYS A 32 -5.23 -18.53 -9.03
N GLU A 33 -5.02 -18.57 -10.35
CA GLU A 33 -5.23 -19.79 -11.16
C GLU A 33 -4.33 -20.96 -10.70
N ARG A 34 -3.07 -20.70 -10.36
CA ARG A 34 -2.14 -21.73 -9.86
C ARG A 34 -2.50 -22.27 -8.49
N THR A 35 -3.03 -21.42 -7.61
CA THR A 35 -3.29 -21.75 -6.20
C THR A 35 -4.73 -22.20 -5.96
N GLY A 36 -5.63 -21.94 -6.92
CA GLY A 36 -7.07 -22.19 -6.79
C GLY A 36 -7.81 -21.18 -5.90
N LEU A 37 -7.13 -20.18 -5.34
CA LEU A 37 -7.75 -19.17 -4.48
C LEU A 37 -8.50 -18.11 -5.30
N GLY A 38 -9.65 -17.67 -4.80
CA GLY A 38 -10.36 -16.50 -5.32
C GLY A 38 -9.53 -15.23 -5.19
N ALA A 39 -9.79 -14.23 -6.03
CA ALA A 39 -9.00 -12.99 -6.07
C ALA A 39 -9.02 -12.23 -4.73
N ARG A 40 -10.15 -12.22 -4.01
CA ARG A 40 -10.26 -11.57 -2.70
C ARG A 40 -9.49 -12.35 -1.62
N ALA A 41 -9.64 -13.66 -1.57
CA ALA A 41 -8.84 -14.51 -0.67
C ALA A 41 -7.34 -14.36 -0.94
N MET A 42 -6.90 -14.39 -2.20
CA MET A 42 -5.51 -14.14 -2.57
C MET A 42 -5.03 -12.73 -2.20
N TYR A 43 -5.87 -11.70 -2.36
CA TYR A 43 -5.53 -10.34 -1.94
C TYR A 43 -5.19 -10.27 -0.46
N PHE A 44 -6.04 -10.83 0.42
CA PHE A 44 -5.78 -10.82 1.86
C PHE A 44 -4.68 -11.80 2.26
N ARG A 45 -4.75 -13.04 1.78
CA ARG A 45 -3.80 -14.11 2.14
C ARG A 45 -2.38 -13.80 1.65
N GLY A 46 -2.26 -13.30 0.42
CA GLY A 46 -0.99 -12.88 -0.17
C GLY A 46 -0.43 -11.60 0.45
N ARG A 47 -1.25 -10.55 0.57
CA ARG A 47 -0.78 -9.26 1.13
C ARG A 47 -0.46 -9.33 2.62
N CYS A 48 -1.28 -10.05 3.40
CA CYS A 48 -1.16 -10.14 4.86
C CYS A 48 -0.39 -11.38 5.31
N GLY A 49 0.03 -12.26 4.40
CA GLY A 49 0.80 -13.46 4.73
C GLY A 49 2.14 -13.17 5.42
N VAL A 50 2.67 -11.95 5.24
CA VAL A 50 3.86 -11.45 5.97
C VAL A 50 3.65 -11.30 7.48
N LEU A 51 2.41 -11.33 7.96
CA LEU A 51 2.06 -11.36 9.39
C LEU A 51 2.17 -12.78 9.99
N GLY A 52 2.35 -13.80 9.15
CA GLY A 52 2.34 -15.20 9.55
C GLY A 52 0.94 -15.82 9.62
N ASP A 53 0.87 -17.07 10.07
CA ASP A 53 -0.38 -17.77 10.33
C ASP A 53 -0.96 -17.32 11.68
N VAL A 54 -1.80 -16.30 11.61
CA VAL A 54 -2.45 -15.63 12.74
C VAL A 54 -3.97 -15.74 12.66
N ASP A 55 -4.66 -15.46 13.76
CA ASP A 55 -6.11 -15.29 13.74
C ASP A 55 -6.51 -14.13 12.80
N ALA A 56 -7.69 -14.24 12.19
CA ALA A 56 -8.22 -13.20 11.31
C ALA A 56 -8.37 -11.83 11.98
N ASP A 57 -8.51 -11.75 13.31
CA ASP A 57 -8.55 -10.48 14.03
C ASP A 57 -7.22 -9.71 13.94
N VAL A 58 -6.09 -10.41 13.89
CA VAL A 58 -4.77 -9.77 13.68
C VAL A 58 -4.68 -9.17 12.27
N VAL A 59 -5.21 -9.88 11.28
CA VAL A 59 -5.30 -9.39 9.90
C VAL A 59 -6.26 -8.20 9.81
N THR A 60 -7.42 -8.29 10.48
CA THR A 60 -8.42 -7.23 10.54
C THR A 60 -7.85 -5.97 11.18
N ALA A 61 -7.08 -6.09 12.26
CA ALA A 61 -6.39 -4.97 12.89
C ALA A 61 -5.40 -4.25 11.96
N SER A 62 -4.84 -4.97 10.98
CA SER A 62 -3.93 -4.41 9.96
C SER A 62 -4.65 -3.89 8.70
N MET A 63 -5.91 -4.28 8.49
CA MET A 63 -6.72 -3.98 7.31
C MET A 63 -7.85 -3.00 7.61
N VAL A 64 -7.50 -1.90 8.29
CA VAL A 64 -8.40 -0.89 8.90
C VAL A 64 -9.51 -0.36 7.98
N PHE A 65 -9.28 -0.30 6.66
CA PHE A 65 -10.22 0.27 5.69
C PHE A 65 -11.21 -0.76 5.09
N PHE A 66 -11.29 -1.96 5.65
CA PHE A 66 -12.19 -3.03 5.23
C PHE A 66 -13.12 -3.46 6.38
N PRO A 67 -14.34 -3.93 6.08
CA PRO A 67 -15.24 -4.47 7.09
C PRO A 67 -14.69 -5.79 7.66
N ALA A 68 -14.74 -5.95 8.98
CA ALA A 68 -14.14 -7.08 9.70
C ALA A 68 -14.59 -8.46 9.17
N ASP A 69 -15.89 -8.66 8.99
CA ASP A 69 -16.44 -9.94 8.50
C ASP A 69 -15.91 -10.29 7.10
N GLY A 70 -15.76 -9.29 6.24
CA GLY A 70 -15.23 -9.45 4.90
C GLY A 70 -13.73 -9.76 4.87
N VAL A 71 -12.97 -9.26 5.85
CA VAL A 71 -11.56 -9.62 6.03
C VAL A 71 -11.44 -11.04 6.55
N ARG A 72 -12.21 -11.38 7.58
CA ARG A 72 -12.22 -12.71 8.20
C ARG A 72 -12.55 -13.80 7.19
N SER A 73 -13.67 -13.65 6.48
CA SER A 73 -14.10 -14.61 5.47
C SER A 73 -13.02 -14.83 4.40
N ALA A 74 -12.39 -13.77 3.89
CA ALA A 74 -11.37 -13.88 2.85
C ALA A 74 -10.05 -14.49 3.36
N TRP A 75 -9.66 -14.19 4.61
CA TRP A 75 -8.48 -14.77 5.24
C TRP A 75 -8.65 -16.28 5.47
N GLU A 76 -9.80 -16.68 6.02
CA GLU A 76 -10.13 -18.08 6.32
C GLU A 76 -10.33 -18.91 5.04
N GLU A 77 -10.90 -18.32 3.97
CA GLU A 77 -10.99 -18.97 2.65
C GLU A 77 -9.59 -19.32 2.11
N GLY A 78 -8.60 -18.45 2.33
CA GLY A 78 -7.21 -18.65 1.90
C GLY A 78 -6.38 -19.55 2.80
N ALA A 79 -6.94 -20.09 3.89
CA ALA A 79 -6.18 -20.78 4.94
C ALA A 79 -5.48 -22.08 4.47
N SER A 80 -5.93 -22.67 3.36
CA SER A 80 -5.31 -23.86 2.77
C SER A 80 -3.91 -23.60 2.21
N LEU A 81 -3.59 -22.36 1.86
CA LEU A 81 -2.26 -21.94 1.40
C LEU A 81 -1.52 -21.31 2.59
N PRO A 82 -0.38 -21.85 3.06
CA PRO A 82 0.39 -21.27 4.18
C PRO A 82 0.69 -19.78 3.98
N ALA A 83 0.62 -18.99 5.06
CA ALA A 83 0.74 -17.52 4.97
C ALA A 83 2.05 -17.07 4.31
N ALA A 84 3.16 -17.70 4.68
CA ALA A 84 4.47 -17.41 4.10
C ALA A 84 4.54 -17.75 2.60
N GLU A 85 3.91 -18.85 2.17
CA GLU A 85 3.87 -19.24 0.76
C GLU A 85 2.99 -18.28 -0.06
N ALA A 86 1.86 -17.86 0.50
CA ALA A 86 1.00 -16.85 -0.12
C ALA A 86 1.72 -15.50 -0.26
N ALA A 87 2.44 -15.05 0.78
CA ALA A 87 3.24 -13.82 0.72
C ALA A 87 4.36 -13.90 -0.33
N ALA A 88 5.07 -15.03 -0.40
CA ALA A 88 6.09 -15.26 -1.42
C ALA A 88 5.49 -15.27 -2.83
N GLY A 89 4.33 -15.89 -3.03
CA GLY A 89 3.60 -15.88 -4.30
C GLY A 89 3.14 -14.47 -4.69
N TYR A 90 2.65 -13.69 -3.73
CA TYR A 90 2.23 -12.31 -3.95
C TYR A 90 3.41 -11.39 -4.28
N ALA A 91 4.54 -11.57 -3.60
CA ALA A 91 5.80 -10.91 -3.91
C ALA A 91 6.27 -11.26 -5.32
N TRP A 92 6.24 -12.54 -5.71
CA TRP A 92 6.54 -12.97 -7.08
C TRP A 92 5.65 -12.25 -8.11
N ALA A 93 4.33 -12.16 -7.86
CA ALA A 93 3.43 -11.46 -8.78
C ALA A 93 3.76 -9.96 -8.90
N CYS A 94 4.13 -9.32 -7.78
CA CYS A 94 4.61 -7.93 -7.75
C CYS A 94 5.89 -7.77 -8.59
N GLN A 95 6.84 -8.69 -8.44
CA GLN A 95 8.12 -8.68 -9.13
C GLN A 95 7.96 -8.88 -10.65
N GLU A 96 7.17 -9.87 -11.09
CA GLU A 96 6.89 -10.09 -12.52
C GLU A 96 6.17 -8.90 -13.15
N TRP A 97 5.25 -8.29 -12.41
CA TRP A 97 4.62 -7.04 -12.82
C TRP A 97 5.67 -5.93 -12.97
N GLY A 98 6.62 -5.82 -12.03
CA GLY A 98 7.74 -4.89 -12.10
C GLY A 98 8.59 -5.07 -13.35
N ARG A 99 9.01 -6.30 -13.65
CA ARG A 99 9.78 -6.63 -14.88
C ARG A 99 9.07 -6.16 -16.14
N ARG A 100 7.76 -6.36 -16.20
CA ARG A 100 6.96 -5.94 -17.35
C ARG A 100 6.78 -4.43 -17.47
N ASN A 101 6.50 -3.74 -16.37
CA ASN A 101 6.10 -2.33 -16.40
C ASN A 101 7.29 -1.36 -16.24
N TYR A 102 8.37 -1.78 -15.58
CA TYR A 102 9.57 -0.98 -15.38
C TYR A 102 10.78 -1.48 -16.18
N GLY A 103 10.68 -2.58 -16.91
CA GLY A 103 11.80 -3.15 -17.68
C GLY A 103 12.39 -2.23 -18.75
N ALA A 104 11.61 -1.29 -19.28
CA ALA A 104 12.06 -0.27 -20.22
C ALA A 104 12.27 1.11 -19.58
N PHE A 105 12.13 1.23 -18.25
CA PHE A 105 12.30 2.49 -17.53
C PHE A 105 13.78 2.67 -17.16
N PRO A 106 14.49 3.63 -17.78
CA PRO A 106 15.95 3.74 -17.60
C PRO A 106 16.38 3.98 -16.15
N ASP A 107 15.57 4.69 -15.37
CA ASP A 107 15.88 5.05 -13.99
C ASP A 107 15.36 4.03 -12.97
N ALA A 108 14.96 2.83 -13.40
CA ALA A 108 14.41 1.81 -12.48
C ALA A 108 15.38 1.42 -11.37
N GLU A 109 16.67 1.30 -11.70
CA GLU A 109 17.74 1.00 -10.74
C GLU A 109 17.96 2.14 -9.76
N ARG A 110 18.16 3.36 -10.27
CA ARG A 110 18.37 4.53 -9.43
C ARG A 110 17.17 4.80 -8.51
N LEU A 111 15.96 4.63 -9.02
CA LEU A 111 14.76 4.77 -8.20
C LEU A 111 14.66 3.67 -7.14
N ALA A 112 15.00 2.42 -7.47
CA ALA A 112 15.04 1.34 -6.49
C ALA A 112 16.05 1.60 -5.38
N GLU A 113 17.22 2.18 -5.69
CA GLU A 113 18.19 2.60 -4.68
C GLU A 113 17.61 3.65 -3.71
N LEU A 114 17.05 4.74 -4.25
CA LEU A 114 16.50 5.85 -3.47
C LEU A 114 15.33 5.39 -2.59
N VAL A 115 14.38 4.63 -3.15
CA VAL A 115 13.26 4.06 -2.39
C VAL A 115 13.75 3.05 -1.37
N GLY A 116 14.81 2.29 -1.69
CA GLY A 116 15.47 1.36 -0.78
C GLY A 116 16.05 2.04 0.45
N ILE A 117 16.70 3.20 0.28
CA ILE A 117 17.21 4.02 1.40
C ILE A 117 16.06 4.40 2.34
N VAL A 118 14.95 4.91 1.79
CA VAL A 118 13.76 5.29 2.57
C VAL A 118 13.17 4.09 3.32
N VAL A 119 12.93 2.98 2.63
CA VAL A 119 12.34 1.76 3.22
C VAL A 119 13.22 1.17 4.33
N ASN A 120 14.54 1.14 4.13
CA ASN A 120 15.47 0.55 5.09
C ASN A 120 15.63 1.39 6.36
N ASN A 121 15.41 2.71 6.29
CA ASN A 121 15.59 3.62 7.42
C ASN A 121 14.27 4.02 8.11
N ALA A 122 13.11 3.73 7.53
CA ALA A 122 11.82 4.04 8.15
C ALA A 122 11.54 3.19 9.40
N ASP A 123 10.83 3.77 10.37
CA ASP A 123 10.39 3.06 11.57
C ASP A 123 9.25 2.06 11.26
N VAL A 124 9.24 0.93 11.96
CA VAL A 124 8.20 -0.10 11.88
C VAL A 124 7.12 0.04 12.94
N VAL A 125 7.30 0.92 13.93
CA VAL A 125 6.34 1.10 15.03
C VAL A 125 4.95 1.42 14.47
N GLY A 126 3.97 0.59 14.84
CA GLY A 126 2.57 0.75 14.45
C GLY A 126 2.22 0.32 13.02
N VAL A 127 3.17 -0.20 12.24
CA VAL A 127 2.97 -0.55 10.81
C VAL A 127 3.40 -1.99 10.49
N PRO A 128 2.69 -3.01 11.02
CA PRO A 128 3.12 -4.41 10.94
C PRO A 128 3.20 -4.97 9.52
N LEU A 129 2.30 -4.55 8.59
CA LEU A 129 2.40 -4.95 7.18
C LEU A 129 3.69 -4.43 6.54
N PHE A 130 4.05 -3.16 6.78
CA PHE A 130 5.32 -2.63 6.32
C PHE A 130 6.51 -3.41 6.89
N ALA A 131 6.48 -3.70 8.20
CA ALA A 131 7.53 -4.46 8.86
C ALA A 131 7.72 -5.84 8.21
N GLY A 132 6.63 -6.55 7.93
CA GLY A 132 6.64 -7.84 7.27
C GLY A 132 7.15 -7.75 5.82
N TRP A 133 6.64 -6.80 5.03
CA TRP A 133 7.07 -6.59 3.64
C TRP A 133 8.54 -6.15 3.52
N ARG A 134 9.03 -5.32 4.44
CA ARG A 134 10.44 -4.93 4.51
C ARG A 134 11.37 -6.11 4.77
N ALA A 135 10.91 -7.12 5.50
CA ALA A 135 11.69 -8.32 5.79
C ALA A 135 11.72 -9.34 4.64
N MET A 136 10.85 -9.19 3.63
CA MET A 136 10.82 -10.09 2.49
C MET A 136 12.08 -9.95 1.63
N PRO A 137 12.64 -11.06 1.09
CA PRO A 137 13.79 -10.99 0.20
C PRO A 137 13.52 -10.09 -1.02
N LEU A 138 14.45 -9.20 -1.33
CA LEU A 138 14.40 -8.38 -2.53
C LEU A 138 15.09 -9.11 -3.70
N PRO A 139 14.56 -9.04 -4.93
CA PRO A 139 15.25 -9.54 -6.11
C PRO A 139 16.47 -8.66 -6.44
N ASP A 140 17.41 -9.23 -7.19
CA ASP A 140 18.58 -8.51 -7.69
C ASP A 140 18.30 -7.68 -8.94
N ASP A 141 17.29 -8.05 -9.73
CA ASP A 141 16.95 -7.30 -10.94
C ASP A 141 16.22 -5.97 -10.61
N PRO A 142 16.68 -4.82 -11.14
CA PRO A 142 16.15 -3.52 -10.73
C PRO A 142 14.63 -3.31 -10.94
N PRO A 143 14.01 -3.72 -12.07
CA PRO A 143 12.58 -3.53 -12.28
C PRO A 143 11.71 -4.27 -11.23
N ALA A 144 12.05 -5.53 -10.92
CA ALA A 144 11.34 -6.29 -9.89
C ALA A 144 11.58 -5.71 -8.49
N ARG A 145 12.83 -5.29 -8.20
CA ARG A 145 13.20 -4.68 -6.92
C ARG A 145 12.41 -3.39 -6.69
N LEU A 146 12.33 -2.54 -7.72
CA LEU A 146 11.56 -1.30 -7.66
C LEU A 146 10.09 -1.57 -7.33
N ALA A 147 9.45 -2.53 -8.01
CA ALA A 147 8.03 -2.84 -7.76
C ALA A 147 7.78 -3.30 -6.31
N GLN A 148 8.62 -4.20 -5.78
CA GLN A 148 8.48 -4.65 -4.40
C GLN A 148 8.76 -3.53 -3.38
N LEU A 149 9.75 -2.68 -3.64
CA LEU A 149 10.05 -1.52 -2.78
C LEU A 149 8.92 -0.48 -2.80
N MET A 150 8.32 -0.20 -3.95
CA MET A 150 7.15 0.68 -4.05
C MET A 150 5.94 0.10 -3.31
N HIS A 151 5.71 -1.21 -3.41
CA HIS A 151 4.68 -1.88 -2.62
C HIS A 151 4.96 -1.76 -1.12
N THR A 152 6.20 -1.99 -0.69
CA THR A 152 6.62 -1.88 0.71
C THR A 152 6.44 -0.45 1.23
N LEU A 153 6.87 0.57 0.49
CA LEU A 153 6.67 1.98 0.86
C LEU A 153 5.20 2.36 0.92
N ARG A 154 4.35 1.76 0.08
CA ARG A 154 2.90 1.89 0.12
C ARG A 154 2.28 1.26 1.36
N GLU A 155 2.81 0.13 1.85
CA GLU A 155 2.41 -0.44 3.14
C GLU A 155 2.77 0.47 4.33
N LEU A 156 3.95 1.13 4.29
CA LEU A 156 4.31 2.13 5.30
C LEU A 156 3.28 3.26 5.35
N ARG A 157 3.04 3.89 4.19
CA ARG A 157 2.06 4.97 4.08
C ARG A 157 0.66 4.52 4.52
N GLY A 158 0.23 3.33 4.09
CA GLY A 158 -1.08 2.78 4.44
C GLY A 158 -1.25 2.56 5.94
N GLY A 159 -0.23 2.02 6.60
CA GLY A 159 -0.22 1.82 8.06
C GLY A 159 -0.21 3.15 8.82
N LEU A 160 0.64 4.11 8.43
CA LEU A 160 0.67 5.43 9.05
C LEU A 160 -0.63 6.21 8.83
N HIS A 161 -1.28 6.04 7.66
CA HIS A 161 -2.60 6.60 7.41
C HIS A 161 -3.66 5.98 8.31
N ALA A 162 -3.61 4.66 8.53
CA ALA A 162 -4.50 3.99 9.47
C ALA A 162 -4.31 4.50 10.91
N VAL A 163 -3.05 4.69 11.35
CA VAL A 163 -2.74 5.32 12.64
C VAL A 163 -3.35 6.71 12.73
N ALA A 164 -3.12 7.57 11.73
CA ALA A 164 -3.65 8.93 11.71
C ALA A 164 -5.19 8.99 11.74
N VAL A 165 -5.86 8.09 11.02
CA VAL A 165 -7.33 7.97 10.98
C VAL A 165 -7.86 7.61 12.37
N VAL A 166 -7.34 6.52 12.95
CA VAL A 166 -7.83 6.00 14.23
C VAL A 166 -7.50 6.96 15.37
N SER A 167 -6.29 7.53 15.42
CA SER A 167 -5.88 8.46 16.47
C SER A 167 -6.64 9.77 16.44
N SER A 168 -7.16 10.17 15.28
CA SER A 168 -7.97 11.39 15.11
C SER A 168 -9.46 11.16 15.38
N GLY A 169 -9.87 9.94 15.73
CA GLY A 169 -11.28 9.59 15.98
C GLY A 169 -12.14 9.54 14.71
N LEU A 170 -11.53 9.52 13.52
CA LEU A 170 -12.26 9.38 12.26
C LEU A 170 -12.55 7.90 12.00
N ALA A 171 -13.83 7.55 11.80
CA ALA A 171 -14.19 6.17 11.46
C ALA A 171 -13.61 5.76 10.09
N PRO A 172 -13.05 4.54 9.93
CA PRO A 172 -12.44 4.11 8.65
C PRO A 172 -13.37 4.14 7.44
N LEU A 173 -14.66 3.83 7.62
CA LEU A 173 -15.66 3.97 6.57
C LEU A 173 -15.82 5.44 6.15
N LEU A 174 -15.95 6.38 7.10
CA LEU A 174 -16.01 7.80 6.80
C LEU A 174 -14.72 8.29 6.13
N ALA A 175 -13.55 7.81 6.55
CA ALA A 175 -12.28 8.11 5.89
C ALA A 175 -12.24 7.64 4.42
N THR A 176 -12.90 6.52 4.14
CA THR A 176 -13.07 5.95 2.79
C THR A 176 -14.07 6.76 1.96
N LEU A 177 -15.23 7.10 2.52
CA LEU A 177 -16.27 7.86 1.84
C LEU A 177 -15.86 9.31 1.51
N SER A 178 -15.04 9.92 2.36
CA SER A 178 -14.63 11.33 2.26
C SER A 178 -13.38 11.56 1.38
N ALA A 179 -12.99 10.59 0.57
CA ALA A 179 -11.80 10.68 -0.27
C ALA A 179 -12.07 10.32 -1.73
N TYR A 180 -11.25 10.89 -2.61
CA TYR A 180 -11.03 10.38 -3.97
C TYR A 180 -9.79 9.48 -3.96
N HIS A 181 -9.96 8.23 -4.39
CA HIS A 181 -8.95 7.17 -4.23
C HIS A 181 -8.18 6.97 -5.52
N GLU A 182 -7.06 7.67 -5.67
CA GLU A 182 -6.23 7.59 -6.88
C GLU A 182 -5.38 6.32 -6.96
N GLY A 183 -4.92 5.79 -5.81
CA GLY A 183 -3.99 4.64 -5.72
C GLY A 183 -4.61 3.33 -5.23
N ALA A 184 -5.88 3.12 -5.50
CA ALA A 184 -6.52 1.86 -5.11
C ALA A 184 -6.17 0.73 -6.10
N PRO A 185 -6.19 -0.55 -5.66
CA PRO A 185 -5.91 -1.71 -6.51
C PRO A 185 -6.70 -1.72 -7.82
N ALA A 186 -7.86 -1.08 -7.81
CA ALA A 186 -8.84 -1.08 -8.88
C ALA A 186 -8.95 0.29 -9.59
N GLY A 187 -7.92 1.13 -9.49
CA GLY A 187 -7.84 2.46 -10.10
C GLY A 187 -8.63 3.54 -9.35
N HIS A 188 -8.72 4.70 -10.00
CA HIS A 188 -9.40 5.91 -9.52
C HIS A 188 -10.87 5.67 -9.14
N ARG A 189 -11.27 5.99 -7.90
CA ARG A 189 -12.67 5.85 -7.44
C ARG A 189 -13.11 6.95 -6.50
N GLU A 190 -14.37 7.34 -6.62
CA GLU A 190 -15.08 8.10 -5.59
C GLU A 190 -15.29 7.25 -4.32
N GLY A 191 -15.49 7.91 -3.18
CA GLY A 191 -15.55 7.26 -1.88
C GLY A 191 -16.66 6.21 -1.75
N THR A 192 -17.85 6.44 -2.31
CA THR A 192 -18.96 5.48 -2.30
C THR A 192 -18.63 4.22 -3.12
N ALA A 193 -18.06 4.40 -4.31
CA ALA A 193 -17.59 3.29 -5.15
C ALA A 193 -16.45 2.50 -4.47
N MET A 194 -15.58 3.18 -3.71
CA MET A 194 -14.56 2.53 -2.91
C MET A 194 -15.15 1.74 -1.74
N ALA A 195 -16.10 2.33 -1.00
CA ALA A 195 -16.75 1.67 0.12
C ALA A 195 -17.46 0.39 -0.33
N HIS A 196 -18.18 0.47 -1.45
CA HIS A 196 -18.83 -0.70 -2.06
C HIS A 196 -17.82 -1.75 -2.51
N PHE A 197 -16.72 -1.35 -3.18
CA PHE A 197 -15.66 -2.26 -3.59
C PHE A 197 -15.00 -2.97 -2.39
N ALA A 198 -14.74 -2.25 -1.31
CA ALA A 198 -14.22 -2.81 -0.06
C ALA A 198 -15.24 -3.70 0.67
N GLY A 199 -16.52 -3.64 0.31
CA GLY A 199 -17.59 -4.48 0.83
C GLY A 199 -18.28 -3.92 2.08
N TRP A 200 -18.16 -2.61 2.34
CA TRP A 200 -18.87 -1.98 3.44
C TRP A 200 -20.39 -2.07 3.25
N PRO A 201 -21.17 -2.33 4.32
CA PRO A 201 -22.61 -2.44 4.22
C PRO A 201 -23.29 -1.08 4.03
N GLU A 202 -24.35 -1.07 3.23
CA GLU A 202 -25.27 0.05 3.08
C GLU A 202 -26.37 0.01 4.17
N PRO A 203 -27.01 1.16 4.51
CA PRO A 203 -26.77 2.50 3.97
C PRO A 203 -25.48 3.14 4.53
N TYR A 204 -24.79 3.92 3.68
CA TYR A 204 -23.62 4.69 4.12
C TYR A 204 -24.04 5.96 4.88
N PRO A 205 -23.26 6.37 5.91
CA PRO A 205 -23.48 7.64 6.58
C PRO A 205 -23.15 8.82 5.67
N ASP A 206 -23.80 9.96 5.91
CA ASP A 206 -23.52 11.20 5.19
C ASP A 206 -22.11 11.72 5.49
N VAL A 207 -21.44 12.21 4.45
CA VAL A 207 -20.15 12.91 4.57
C VAL A 207 -20.43 14.40 4.78
N THR A 208 -20.35 14.84 6.03
CA THR A 208 -20.57 16.25 6.39
C THR A 208 -19.32 17.11 6.11
N PRO A 209 -19.46 18.45 6.05
CA PRO A 209 -18.31 19.37 5.97
C PRO A 209 -17.28 19.16 7.09
N ASP A 210 -17.72 18.84 8.31
CA ASP A 210 -16.82 18.57 9.44
C ASP A 210 -16.02 17.29 9.23
N VAL A 211 -16.64 16.25 8.65
CA VAL A 211 -15.94 15.00 8.26
C VAL A 211 -14.88 15.30 7.20
N LEU A 212 -15.19 16.12 6.19
CA LEU A 212 -14.23 16.54 5.16
C LEU A 212 -13.05 17.32 5.77
N ALA A 213 -13.34 18.26 6.68
CA ALA A 213 -12.31 19.02 7.37
C ALA A 213 -11.41 18.15 8.26
N LEU A 214 -12.01 17.19 9.00
CA LEU A 214 -11.25 16.22 9.79
C LEU A 214 -10.41 15.30 8.89
N ARG A 215 -10.96 14.86 7.76
CA ARG A 215 -10.26 14.03 6.78
C ARG A 215 -9.04 14.72 6.19
N ALA A 216 -9.10 16.03 5.95
CA ALA A 216 -7.97 16.84 5.49
C ALA A 216 -6.86 16.89 6.55
N LYS A 217 -7.21 17.14 7.82
CA LYS A 217 -6.25 17.10 8.95
C LYS A 217 -5.59 15.72 9.11
N VAL A 218 -6.35 14.65 8.87
CA VAL A 218 -5.81 13.28 8.87
C VAL A 218 -4.78 13.08 7.75
N GLU A 219 -4.96 13.66 6.56
CA GLU A 219 -3.91 13.62 5.52
C GLU A 219 -2.66 14.39 5.94
N GLU A 220 -2.80 15.57 6.55
CA GLU A 220 -1.68 16.36 7.06
C GLU A 220 -0.89 15.58 8.11
N LEU A 221 -1.59 14.93 9.05
CA LEU A 221 -0.98 14.06 10.04
C LEU A 221 -0.30 12.85 9.37
N THR A 222 -0.91 12.26 8.35
CA THR A 222 -0.28 11.16 7.59
C THR A 222 1.02 11.63 6.94
N GLY A 223 1.05 12.83 6.36
CA GLY A 223 2.27 13.42 5.81
C GLY A 223 3.33 13.66 6.88
N THR A 224 2.93 14.18 8.04
CA THR A 224 3.81 14.40 9.19
C THR A 224 4.41 13.10 9.70
N LEU A 225 3.62 12.04 9.84
CA LEU A 225 4.09 10.72 10.27
C LEU A 225 5.01 10.06 9.23
N MET A 226 4.80 10.34 7.95
CA MET A 226 5.60 9.79 6.86
C MET A 226 6.93 10.52 6.68
N ALA A 227 6.99 11.82 7.01
CA ALA A 227 8.17 12.66 6.79
C ALA A 227 9.49 12.05 7.30
N PRO A 228 9.58 11.49 8.53
CA PRO A 228 10.83 10.94 9.04
C PRO A 228 11.45 9.83 8.18
N ALA A 229 10.64 9.08 7.41
CA ALA A 229 11.15 8.06 6.50
C ALA A 229 12.09 8.63 5.42
N PHE A 230 11.93 9.92 5.09
CA PHE A 230 12.72 10.61 4.07
C PHE A 230 13.93 11.37 4.63
N ASP A 231 14.11 11.45 5.96
CA ASP A 231 15.25 12.13 6.59
C ASP A 231 16.60 11.46 6.24
N ALA A 232 16.57 10.21 5.78
CA ALA A 232 17.75 9.47 5.34
C ALA A 232 18.27 9.91 3.95
N LEU A 233 17.49 10.68 3.18
CA LEU A 233 17.91 11.22 1.90
C LEU A 233 18.51 12.61 2.09
N ASP A 234 19.63 12.88 1.41
CA ASP A 234 20.09 14.26 1.30
C ASP A 234 19.18 15.10 0.37
N ALA A 235 19.40 16.42 0.34
CA ALA A 235 18.56 17.31 -0.44
C ALA A 235 18.59 17.06 -1.96
N LYS A 236 19.69 16.50 -2.50
CA LYS A 236 19.82 16.14 -3.92
C LYS A 236 19.10 14.83 -4.20
N GLU A 237 19.29 13.83 -3.35
CA GLU A 237 18.62 12.53 -3.44
C GLU A 237 17.10 12.68 -3.33
N ALA A 238 16.62 13.52 -2.41
CA ALA A 238 15.20 13.84 -2.27
C ALA A 238 14.62 14.51 -3.53
N ALA A 239 15.35 15.46 -4.12
CA ALA A 239 14.94 16.12 -5.35
C ALA A 239 14.92 15.14 -6.54
N GLU A 240 15.94 14.29 -6.63
CA GLU A 240 16.08 13.25 -7.65
C GLU A 240 14.94 12.21 -7.54
N LEU A 241 14.62 11.76 -6.32
CA LEU A 241 13.50 10.86 -6.07
C LEU A 241 12.18 11.43 -6.62
N MET A 242 11.88 12.69 -6.29
CA MET A 242 10.66 13.35 -6.75
C MET A 242 10.63 13.53 -8.27
N ASP A 243 11.76 13.91 -8.88
CA ASP A 243 11.89 14.05 -10.33
C ASP A 243 11.62 12.71 -11.04
N ILE A 244 12.32 11.65 -10.63
CA ILE A 244 12.19 10.32 -11.26
C ILE A 244 10.75 9.81 -11.12
N LEU A 245 10.14 9.92 -9.94
CA LEU A 245 8.74 9.51 -9.73
C LEU A 245 7.76 10.33 -10.58
N GLY A 246 8.04 11.61 -10.79
CA GLY A 246 7.24 12.49 -11.65
C GLY A 246 7.29 12.13 -13.14
N ARG A 247 8.31 11.41 -13.58
CA ARG A 247 8.48 10.95 -14.97
C ARG A 247 7.79 9.61 -15.26
N ILE A 248 7.39 8.87 -14.24
CA ILE A 248 6.64 7.62 -14.43
C ILE A 248 5.18 7.95 -14.75
N PRO A 249 4.62 7.46 -15.86
CA PRO A 249 3.21 7.66 -16.18
C PRO A 249 2.32 6.99 -15.12
N ILE A 250 1.43 7.77 -14.52
CA ILE A 250 0.45 7.31 -13.53
C ILE A 250 -0.93 7.51 -14.14
N SER A 251 -1.58 6.42 -14.56
CA SER A 251 -2.93 6.40 -15.14
C SER A 251 -4.02 6.28 -14.08
#